data_AF-A0A820JUK1-F1
#
_entry.id   AF-A0A820JUK1-F1
#
_cell.length_a   1.000
_cell.length_b   1.000
_cell.length_c   1.000
_cell.angle_alpha   90.00
_cell.angle_beta   90.00
_cell.angle_gamma   90.00
#
_symmetry.space_group_name_H-M   'P 1'
#
loop_
_entity.id
_entity.type
_entity.pdbx_description
1 polymer ?
#
loop_
_entity_poly.entity_id
_entity_poly.type
_entity_poly.pdbx_seq_one_letter_code
_entity_poly.pdbx_strand_id
1 'polypeptide(L)'
;MTCPYARFVEPEDETTSPPTTATSKLTINGSVNNDALAEILSLTGYGTSSSAKPELKRLPSSDELVTYGNYLQLNLLLNSQVLLSAQNDQNKNPVHDEHLFMIIHQTFELWFKQIIWEIDSLRDIFGDDSIDESYMFVSINRLQRCVQIWRLLCDQIIILETMTPLDFMEFRSYLSPASGFQSLQFRLIENKLGLTEKSRVLYNQSSYKNAFPSAHEQKELTNSLEEATLLMVIERWLERTPGLEDTSFNFWERYKRSVVQYIDYLQSNAEDEPNPTAREAALDDVKKTADTFRSFIDEKFHQQLLARSERRMSHKALQGALMIMLYREQPRFQGPYQVLSLLMDLDALITKWRCKFN
;
A
#
# COMPACT_ATOMS: atom_id res chain seq x y z
N MET A 1 -38.49 -22.37 1.43
CA MET A 1 -38.40 -22.70 -0.01
C MET A 1 -36.98 -23.16 -0.30
N THR A 2 -36.84 -24.47 -0.44
CA THR A 2 -35.68 -25.26 -0.91
C THR A 2 -35.40 -24.94 -2.39
N CYS A 3 -34.19 -24.98 -2.97
CA CYS A 3 -33.25 -26.09 -3.26
C CYS A 3 -32.27 -25.54 -4.38
N PRO A 4 -31.25 -26.25 -4.91
CA PRO A 4 -30.13 -26.97 -4.27
C PRO A 4 -28.74 -26.74 -4.96
N TYR A 5 -27.71 -27.27 -4.28
CA TYR A 5 -26.36 -27.63 -4.76
C TYR A 5 -26.34 -28.52 -6.02
N ALA A 6 -25.32 -28.34 -6.87
CA ALA A 6 -24.85 -29.33 -7.83
C ALA A 6 -23.35 -29.61 -7.62
N ARG A 7 -23.03 -30.84 -7.20
CA ARG A 7 -21.69 -31.44 -7.16
C ARG A 7 -21.34 -31.96 -8.55
N PHE A 8 -20.13 -31.68 -9.03
CA PHE A 8 -19.53 -32.44 -10.12
C PHE A 8 -18.61 -33.52 -9.54
N VAL A 9 -18.87 -34.75 -9.98
CA VAL A 9 -18.13 -35.99 -9.70
C VAL A 9 -17.31 -36.27 -10.95
N GLU A 10 -15.99 -36.46 -10.82
CA GLU A 10 -15.16 -37.04 -11.89
C GLU A 10 -14.90 -38.52 -11.60
N PRO A 11 -14.80 -39.39 -12.63
CA PRO A 11 -14.78 -40.84 -12.46
C PRO A 11 -13.36 -41.39 -12.29
N GLU A 12 -13.25 -42.42 -11.44
CA GLU A 12 -12.13 -43.37 -11.40
C GLU A 12 -12.27 -44.38 -12.56
N ASP A 13 -11.20 -44.65 -13.32
CA ASP A 13 -10.32 -45.83 -13.14
C ASP A 13 -9.43 -46.07 -14.38
N GLU A 14 -8.23 -46.62 -14.14
CA GLU A 14 -7.42 -47.52 -14.99
C GLU A 14 -5.90 -47.32 -14.85
N THR A 15 -5.35 -48.15 -13.97
CA THR A 15 -4.03 -48.80 -13.97
C THR A 15 -3.12 -48.59 -15.19
N THR A 16 -2.02 -47.86 -15.01
CA THR A 16 -0.75 -48.13 -15.70
C THR A 16 0.44 -47.88 -14.77
N SER A 17 1.34 -48.86 -14.71
CA SER A 17 2.54 -48.90 -13.85
C SER A 17 3.60 -47.90 -14.32
N PRO A 18 4.34 -47.22 -13.42
CA PRO A 18 5.43 -46.33 -13.85
C PRO A 18 6.71 -47.13 -14.16
N PRO A 19 7.45 -46.80 -15.23
CA PRO A 19 8.73 -47.44 -15.52
C PRO A 19 9.83 -46.93 -14.58
N THR A 20 10.59 -47.88 -14.04
CA THR A 20 11.78 -47.68 -13.23
C THR A 20 12.87 -47.01 -14.06
N THR A 21 13.34 -45.82 -13.68
CA THR A 21 14.52 -45.20 -14.29
C THR A 21 15.50 -44.75 -13.21
N ALA A 22 16.76 -45.12 -13.42
CA ALA A 22 17.86 -45.08 -12.48
C ALA A 22 18.19 -43.68 -11.92
N THR A 23 18.41 -43.61 -10.61
CA THR A 23 19.04 -42.50 -9.91
C THR A 23 20.52 -42.40 -10.30
N SER A 24 20.86 -41.46 -11.19
CA SER A 24 22.24 -41.00 -11.33
C SER A 24 22.50 -39.89 -10.30
N LYS A 25 23.41 -40.15 -9.35
CA LYS A 25 23.93 -39.14 -8.43
C LYS A 25 24.78 -38.15 -9.23
N LEU A 26 24.27 -36.95 -9.48
CA LEU A 26 25.12 -35.84 -9.91
C LEU A 26 25.83 -35.27 -8.68
N THR A 27 27.08 -35.67 -8.50
CA THR A 27 28.02 -35.01 -7.60
C THR A 27 28.48 -33.72 -8.27
N ILE A 28 28.03 -32.56 -7.78
CA ILE A 28 28.57 -31.26 -8.21
C ILE A 28 29.91 -31.05 -7.49
N ASN A 29 30.98 -31.60 -8.05
CA ASN A 29 32.34 -31.12 -7.81
C ASN A 29 32.66 -30.09 -8.90
N GLY A 30 32.31 -28.83 -8.65
CA GLY A 30 32.68 -27.71 -9.52
C GLY A 30 33.57 -26.75 -8.75
N SER A 31 34.88 -26.76 -9.03
CA SER A 31 35.73 -25.61 -8.72
C SER A 31 35.14 -24.41 -9.44
N VAL A 32 34.80 -23.35 -8.70
CA VAL A 32 34.38 -22.08 -9.32
C VAL A 32 35.53 -21.62 -10.21
N ASN A 33 35.30 -21.62 -11.51
CA ASN A 33 36.27 -21.13 -12.47
C ASN A 33 36.33 -19.61 -12.34
N ASN A 34 37.34 -19.11 -11.64
CA ASN A 34 37.52 -17.69 -11.34
C ASN A 34 37.59 -16.82 -12.61
N ASP A 35 37.88 -17.40 -13.77
CA ASP A 35 37.93 -16.70 -15.05
C ASP A 35 36.52 -16.28 -15.54
N ALA A 36 35.48 -17.07 -15.24
CA ALA A 36 34.10 -16.73 -15.60
C ALA A 36 33.54 -15.56 -14.76
N LEU A 37 33.98 -15.44 -13.50
CA LEU A 37 33.64 -14.30 -12.65
C LEU A 37 34.33 -13.01 -13.12
N ALA A 38 35.57 -13.11 -13.62
CA ALA A 38 36.30 -11.97 -14.17
C ALA A 38 35.63 -11.44 -15.45
N GLU A 39 35.10 -12.33 -16.29
CA GLU A 39 34.38 -11.96 -17.52
C GLU A 39 33.04 -11.25 -17.20
N ILE A 40 32.29 -11.72 -16.20
CA ILE A 40 31.05 -11.08 -15.71
C ILE A 40 31.34 -9.69 -15.12
N LEU A 41 32.42 -9.55 -14.35
CA LEU A 41 32.81 -8.26 -13.76
C LEU A 41 33.26 -7.26 -14.84
N SER A 42 33.90 -7.73 -15.92
CA SER A 42 34.30 -6.87 -17.05
C SER A 42 33.10 -6.26 -17.80
N LEU A 43 31.97 -6.97 -17.84
CA LEU A 43 30.74 -6.53 -18.51
C LEU A 43 29.93 -5.49 -17.72
N THR A 44 30.26 -5.29 -16.43
CA THR A 44 29.57 -4.34 -15.55
C THR A 44 30.21 -2.95 -15.51
N GLY A 45 31.20 -2.68 -16.37
CA GLY A 45 31.77 -1.34 -16.55
C GLY A 45 32.71 -0.87 -15.42
N TYR A 46 33.15 -1.77 -14.53
CA TYR A 46 34.24 -1.46 -13.60
C TYR A 46 35.58 -1.53 -14.32
N GLY A 47 36.00 -0.37 -14.85
CA GLY A 47 37.29 -0.17 -15.47
C GLY A 47 38.45 -0.52 -14.53
N THR A 48 39.40 -1.29 -15.05
CA THR A 48 40.65 -1.65 -14.39
C THR A 48 41.59 -0.46 -14.27
N SER A 49 41.58 0.23 -13.13
CA SER A 49 42.69 1.10 -12.72
C SER A 49 42.85 1.11 -11.20
N SER A 50 43.35 0.03 -10.63
CA SER A 50 44.02 0.05 -9.32
C SER A 50 44.73 -1.29 -9.10
N SER A 51 46.06 -1.25 -8.93
CA SER A 51 46.91 -2.40 -8.63
C SER A 51 46.86 -2.82 -7.15
N ALA A 52 45.72 -2.66 -6.48
CA ALA A 52 45.52 -3.12 -5.12
C ALA A 52 44.80 -4.48 -5.16
N LYS A 53 45.50 -5.56 -4.80
CA LYS A 53 44.86 -6.86 -4.54
C LYS A 53 43.77 -6.64 -3.49
N PRO A 54 42.52 -7.09 -3.72
CA PRO A 54 41.48 -6.96 -2.72
C PRO A 54 41.91 -7.75 -1.48
N GLU A 55 42.04 -7.04 -0.37
CA GLU A 55 42.35 -7.63 0.93
C GLU A 55 41.18 -8.56 1.30
N LEU A 56 41.41 -9.87 1.29
CA LEU A 56 40.41 -10.85 1.73
C LEU A 56 40.08 -10.53 3.19
N LYS A 57 38.88 -9.97 3.43
CA LYS A 57 38.30 -9.83 4.77
C LYS A 57 38.36 -11.19 5.46
N ARG A 58 39.02 -11.25 6.63
CA ARG A 58 39.05 -12.44 7.50
C ARG A 58 37.64 -13.01 7.65
N LEU A 59 37.51 -14.32 7.45
CA LEU A 59 36.30 -15.04 7.84
C LEU A 59 36.09 -14.84 9.36
N PRO A 60 34.90 -14.40 9.81
CA PRO A 60 34.63 -14.17 11.22
C PRO A 60 34.83 -15.44 12.03
N SER A 61 35.35 -15.30 13.25
CA SER A 61 35.51 -16.39 14.20
C SER A 61 34.15 -16.99 14.60
N SER A 62 34.10 -18.20 15.17
CA SER A 62 32.83 -18.88 15.49
C SER A 62 31.94 -18.10 16.47
N ASP A 63 32.52 -17.21 17.28
CA ASP A 63 31.81 -16.32 18.21
C ASP A 63 31.33 -15.01 17.55
N GLU A 64 31.77 -14.71 16.33
CA GLU A 64 31.35 -13.56 15.50
C GLU A 64 30.33 -13.95 14.42
N LEU A 65 29.99 -15.24 14.29
CA LEU A 65 28.98 -15.69 13.34
C LEU A 65 27.60 -15.30 13.85
N VAL A 66 26.99 -14.32 13.17
CA VAL A 66 25.59 -13.94 13.37
C VAL A 66 24.70 -15.17 13.13
N THR A 67 24.19 -15.76 14.21
CA THR A 67 23.25 -16.89 14.14
C THR A 67 21.84 -16.39 13.82
N TYR A 68 21.02 -17.22 13.17
CA TYR A 68 19.63 -16.89 12.81
C TYR A 68 18.81 -16.41 14.02
N GLY A 69 18.93 -17.13 15.16
CA GLY A 69 18.21 -16.80 16.39
C GLY A 69 18.61 -15.45 16.98
N ASN A 70 19.90 -15.11 16.93
CA ASN A 70 20.41 -13.83 17.43
C ASN A 70 20.07 -12.67 16.49
N TYR A 71 20.17 -12.89 15.17
CA TYR A 71 19.84 -11.88 14.16
C TYR A 71 18.38 -11.42 14.23
N LEU A 72 17.46 -12.39 14.31
CA LEU A 72 16.02 -12.12 14.38
C LEU A 72 15.52 -11.88 15.81
N GLN A 73 16.41 -11.93 16.81
CA GLN A 73 16.08 -11.81 18.22
C GLN A 73 14.92 -12.75 18.64
N LEU A 74 14.96 -14.01 18.18
CA LEU A 74 13.86 -14.96 18.38
C LEU A 74 13.54 -15.22 19.85
N ASN A 75 14.53 -15.08 20.74
CA ASN A 75 14.28 -15.19 22.17
C ASN A 75 13.29 -14.13 22.66
N LEU A 76 13.38 -12.88 22.17
CA LEU A 76 12.42 -11.84 22.51
C LEU A 76 11.07 -12.10 21.82
N LEU A 77 11.10 -12.39 20.52
CA LEU A 77 9.89 -12.53 19.69
C LEU A 77 9.03 -13.74 20.07
N LEU A 78 9.64 -14.89 20.35
CA LEU A 78 8.94 -16.15 20.63
C LEU A 78 8.65 -16.36 22.13
N ASN A 79 9.00 -15.40 22.99
CA ASN A 79 8.63 -15.40 24.42
C ASN A 79 7.75 -14.20 24.80
N SER A 80 7.18 -13.47 23.82
CA SER A 80 6.27 -12.35 24.06
C SER A 80 4.79 -12.77 24.13
N GLN A 81 4.48 -14.06 24.12
CA GLN A 81 3.13 -14.63 24.13
C GLN A 81 2.70 -15.00 25.55
N VAL A 82 2.24 -14.01 26.31
CA VAL A 82 1.81 -14.16 27.69
C VAL A 82 0.27 -14.11 27.77
N LEU A 83 -0.36 -15.28 27.95
CA LEU A 83 -1.81 -15.42 28.03
C LEU A 83 -2.34 -14.88 29.37
N LEU A 84 -3.31 -13.97 29.30
CA LEU A 84 -3.98 -13.40 30.48
C LEU A 84 -4.93 -14.41 31.13
N SER A 85 -5.56 -15.31 30.37
CA SER A 85 -6.39 -16.37 30.95
C SER A 85 -5.56 -17.28 31.88
N ALA A 86 -4.34 -17.63 31.46
CA ALA A 86 -3.42 -18.43 32.27
C ALA A 86 -2.95 -17.73 33.56
N GLN A 87 -2.93 -16.39 33.56
CA GLN A 87 -2.51 -15.60 34.72
C GLN A 87 -3.66 -15.30 35.69
N ASN A 88 -4.84 -14.99 35.15
CA ASN A 88 -5.94 -14.38 35.90
C ASN A 88 -7.09 -15.35 36.20
N ASP A 89 -7.14 -16.51 35.56
CA ASP A 89 -8.08 -17.56 35.97
C ASP A 89 -7.68 -18.12 37.35
N GLN A 90 -8.68 -18.34 38.22
CA GLN A 90 -8.48 -18.89 39.56
C GLN A 90 -7.86 -20.29 39.51
N ASN A 91 -8.16 -21.05 38.45
CA ASN A 91 -7.60 -22.38 38.20
C ASN A 91 -6.38 -22.35 37.28
N LYS A 92 -5.94 -21.15 36.83
CA LYS A 92 -4.87 -20.94 35.84
C LYS A 92 -5.09 -21.75 34.56
N ASN A 93 -6.34 -21.92 34.14
CA ASN A 93 -6.64 -22.69 32.94
C ASN A 93 -6.51 -21.78 31.70
N PRO A 94 -5.52 -22.02 30.82
CA PRO A 94 -5.36 -21.21 29.62
C PRO A 94 -6.51 -21.49 28.65
N VAL A 95 -7.12 -20.43 28.11
CA VAL A 95 -8.00 -20.55 26.95
C VAL A 95 -7.13 -20.70 25.70
N HIS A 96 -7.33 -21.79 24.96
CA HIS A 96 -6.44 -22.18 23.86
C HIS A 96 -6.35 -21.10 22.76
N ASP A 97 -7.50 -20.57 22.34
CA ASP A 97 -7.60 -19.61 21.25
C ASP A 97 -7.09 -18.20 21.61
N GLU A 98 -6.82 -17.92 22.89
CA GLU A 98 -6.13 -16.68 23.28
C GLU A 98 -4.73 -16.62 22.66
N HIS A 99 -4.04 -17.75 22.52
CA HIS A 99 -2.72 -17.78 21.88
C HIS A 99 -2.81 -17.38 20.40
N LEU A 100 -3.82 -17.88 19.66
CA LEU A 100 -4.08 -17.48 18.28
C LEU A 100 -4.37 -15.97 18.19
N PHE A 101 -5.21 -15.47 19.10
CA PHE A 101 -5.51 -14.05 19.20
C PHE A 101 -4.26 -13.19 19.42
N MET A 102 -3.32 -13.61 20.27
CA MET A 102 -2.05 -12.88 20.45
C MET A 102 -1.18 -12.90 19.19
N ILE A 103 -0.97 -14.08 18.60
CA ILE A 103 -0.09 -14.25 17.42
C ILE A 103 -0.59 -13.43 16.23
N ILE A 104 -1.91 -13.41 15.98
CA ILE A 104 -2.47 -12.67 14.85
C ILE A 104 -2.25 -11.15 15.02
N HIS A 105 -2.41 -10.62 16.24
CA HIS A 105 -2.22 -9.19 16.50
C HIS A 105 -0.73 -8.82 16.48
N GLN A 106 0.14 -9.66 17.03
CA GLN A 106 1.59 -9.45 16.95
C GLN A 106 2.09 -9.41 15.51
N THR A 107 1.59 -10.31 14.66
CA THR A 107 1.95 -10.32 13.23
C THR A 107 1.39 -9.10 12.48
N PHE A 108 0.18 -8.63 12.79
CA PHE A 108 -0.32 -7.33 12.30
C PHE A 108 0.64 -6.19 12.68
N GLU A 109 1.05 -6.09 13.94
CA GLU A 109 1.94 -5.03 14.42
C GLU A 109 3.35 -5.09 13.79
N LEU A 110 3.88 -6.29 13.51
CA LEU A 110 5.13 -6.43 12.75
C LEU A 110 4.99 -5.91 11.31
N TRP A 111 3.88 -6.22 10.65
CA TRP A 111 3.61 -5.71 9.30
C TRP A 111 3.34 -4.21 9.29
N PHE A 112 2.65 -3.67 10.29
CA PHE A 112 2.47 -2.22 10.45
C PHE A 112 3.81 -1.52 10.62
N LYS A 113 4.73 -2.08 11.41
CA LYS A 113 6.09 -1.54 11.53
C LYS A 113 6.82 -1.51 10.20
N GLN A 114 6.73 -2.58 9.40
CA GLN A 114 7.31 -2.62 8.06
C GLN A 114 6.67 -1.57 7.15
N ILE A 115 5.35 -1.43 7.15
CA ILE A 115 4.64 -0.42 6.35
C ILE A 115 5.09 1.00 6.74
N ILE A 116 5.21 1.30 8.03
CA ILE A 116 5.70 2.60 8.51
C ILE A 116 7.11 2.86 7.99
N TRP A 117 7.99 1.86 8.06
CA TRP A 117 9.36 1.97 7.55
C TRP A 117 9.41 2.31 6.04
N GLU A 118 8.55 1.66 5.24
CA GLU A 118 8.45 1.98 3.81
C GLU A 118 7.85 3.37 3.56
N ILE A 119 6.78 3.74 4.27
CA ILE A 119 6.12 5.04 4.14
C ILE A 119 7.06 6.18 4.52
N ASP A 120 7.81 6.05 5.61
CA ASP A 120 8.75 7.08 6.03
C ASP A 120 9.85 7.26 4.99
N SER A 121 10.38 6.18 4.44
CA SER A 121 11.38 6.28 3.39
C SER A 121 10.82 6.80 2.05
N LEU A 122 9.53 6.62 1.77
CA LEU A 122 8.85 7.26 0.64
C LEU A 122 8.65 8.76 0.89
N ARG A 123 8.28 9.15 2.12
CA ARG A 123 8.15 10.56 2.51
C ARG A 123 9.46 11.31 2.36
N ASP A 124 10.58 10.67 2.70
CA ASP A 124 11.91 11.24 2.49
C ASP A 124 12.22 11.45 0.99
N ILE A 125 11.94 10.44 0.15
CA ILE A 125 12.18 10.55 -1.31
C ILE A 125 11.33 11.65 -1.95
N PHE A 126 10.02 11.67 -1.68
CA PHE A 126 9.10 12.63 -2.29
C PHE A 126 9.16 14.01 -1.63
N GLY A 127 9.75 14.11 -0.43
CA GLY A 127 9.96 15.35 0.29
C GLY A 127 11.05 16.24 -0.32
N ASP A 128 11.91 15.70 -1.18
CA ASP A 128 13.00 16.44 -1.81
C ASP A 128 12.50 17.38 -2.94
N ASP A 129 13.29 18.43 -3.21
CA ASP A 129 13.02 19.46 -4.21
C ASP A 129 13.15 18.94 -5.66
N SER A 130 13.84 17.81 -5.83
CA SER A 130 13.91 17.09 -7.10
C SER A 130 14.01 15.59 -6.85
N ILE A 131 13.28 14.80 -7.62
CA ILE A 131 13.36 13.33 -7.56
C ILE A 131 14.14 12.86 -8.78
N ASP A 132 15.31 12.25 -8.54
CA ASP A 132 16.04 11.53 -9.58
C ASP A 132 15.22 10.33 -10.07
N GLU A 133 15.24 10.06 -11.36
CA GLU A 133 14.59 8.91 -11.99
C GLU A 133 15.02 7.59 -11.34
N SER A 134 16.25 7.52 -10.81
CA SER A 134 16.74 6.36 -10.05
C SER A 134 15.89 6.04 -8.81
N TYR A 135 15.39 7.07 -8.11
CA TYR A 135 14.50 6.91 -6.95
C TYR A 135 13.07 6.57 -7.35
N MET A 136 12.66 6.81 -8.61
CA MET A 136 11.32 6.43 -9.07
C MET A 136 11.10 4.92 -8.99
N PHE A 137 12.08 4.13 -9.46
CA PHE A 137 12.02 2.67 -9.37
C PHE A 137 12.00 2.18 -7.91
N VAL A 138 12.81 2.81 -7.05
CA VAL A 138 12.82 2.51 -5.61
C VAL A 138 11.44 2.78 -5.00
N SER A 139 10.83 3.93 -5.30
CA SER A 139 9.50 4.30 -4.81
C SER A 139 8.42 3.32 -5.26
N ILE A 140 8.44 2.92 -6.53
CA ILE A 140 7.51 1.93 -7.08
C ILE A 140 7.64 0.59 -6.34
N ASN A 141 8.87 0.09 -6.15
CA ASN A 141 9.10 -1.18 -5.45
C ASN A 141 8.62 -1.15 -4.00
N ARG A 142 8.83 -0.03 -3.30
CA ARG A 142 8.39 0.13 -1.91
C ARG A 142 6.86 0.23 -1.80
N LEU A 143 6.22 0.98 -2.70
CA LEU A 143 4.76 1.03 -2.78
C LEU A 143 4.15 -0.33 -3.13
N GLN A 144 4.74 -1.05 -4.10
CA GLN A 144 4.33 -2.43 -4.42
C GLN A 144 4.46 -3.35 -3.22
N ARG A 145 5.55 -3.23 -2.44
CA ARG A 145 5.73 -3.98 -1.20
C ARG A 145 4.62 -3.68 -0.19
N CYS A 146 4.31 -2.40 0.05
CA CYS A 146 3.18 -2.00 0.90
C CYS A 146 1.87 -2.64 0.41
N VAL A 147 1.58 -2.58 -0.89
CA VAL A 147 0.40 -3.22 -1.50
C VAL A 147 0.35 -4.72 -1.22
N GLN A 148 1.46 -5.45 -1.39
CA GLN A 148 1.49 -6.89 -1.08
C GLN A 148 1.30 -7.17 0.41
N ILE A 149 1.90 -6.37 1.29
CA ILE A 149 1.68 -6.50 2.73
C ILE A 149 0.19 -6.29 3.05
N TRP A 150 -0.45 -5.24 2.53
CA TRP A 150 -1.88 -5.01 2.78
C TRP A 150 -2.81 -6.10 2.23
N ARG A 151 -2.44 -6.73 1.10
CA ARG A 151 -3.15 -7.93 0.60
C ARG A 151 -3.03 -9.08 1.60
N LEU A 152 -1.82 -9.36 2.08
CA LEU A 152 -1.59 -10.37 3.12
C LEU A 152 -2.39 -10.06 4.39
N LEU A 153 -2.41 -8.80 4.84
CA LEU A 153 -3.20 -8.39 6.02
C LEU A 153 -4.71 -8.62 5.82
N CYS A 154 -5.24 -8.38 4.61
CA CYS A 154 -6.63 -8.66 4.28
C CYS A 154 -6.96 -10.16 4.32
N ASP A 155 -6.01 -11.01 3.95
CA ASP A 155 -6.19 -12.46 3.90
C ASP A 155 -5.97 -13.08 5.28
N GLN A 156 -5.07 -12.53 6.07
CA GLN A 156 -4.77 -12.96 7.43
C GLN A 156 -5.99 -12.95 8.36
N ILE A 157 -7.01 -12.13 8.08
CA ILE A 157 -8.27 -12.11 8.85
C ILE A 157 -8.98 -13.48 8.85
N ILE A 158 -8.87 -14.26 7.77
CA ILE A 158 -9.52 -15.59 7.68
C ILE A 158 -8.97 -16.58 8.70
N ILE A 159 -7.74 -16.37 9.18
CA ILE A 159 -7.11 -17.19 10.22
C ILE A 159 -7.76 -16.87 11.56
N LEU A 160 -8.09 -15.60 11.83
CA LEU A 160 -8.80 -15.22 13.05
C LEU A 160 -10.25 -15.72 13.04
N GLU A 161 -10.89 -15.79 11.87
CA GLU A 161 -12.25 -16.31 11.70
C GLU A 161 -12.38 -17.82 12.01
N THR A 162 -11.28 -18.55 12.21
CA THR A 162 -11.35 -19.95 12.67
C THR A 162 -11.66 -20.07 14.16
N MET A 163 -11.48 -19.00 14.93
CA MET A 163 -11.87 -18.93 16.34
C MET A 163 -13.37 -18.71 16.44
N THR A 164 -14.06 -19.54 17.23
CA THR A 164 -15.51 -19.37 17.38
C THR A 164 -15.86 -18.19 18.29
N PRO A 165 -17.03 -17.55 18.11
CA PRO A 165 -17.46 -16.50 19.01
C PRO A 165 -17.59 -16.95 20.48
N LEU A 166 -17.87 -18.25 20.72
CA LEU A 166 -17.97 -18.80 22.07
C LEU A 166 -16.58 -18.87 22.72
N ASP A 167 -15.58 -19.39 22.02
CA ASP A 167 -14.19 -19.46 22.51
C ASP A 167 -13.64 -18.05 22.76
N PHE A 168 -13.97 -17.08 21.90
CA PHE A 168 -13.61 -15.68 22.11
C PHE A 168 -14.23 -15.10 23.39
N MET A 169 -15.48 -15.45 23.72
CA MET A 169 -16.11 -14.96 24.95
C MET A 169 -15.43 -15.48 26.22
N GLU A 170 -14.79 -16.65 26.18
CA GLU A 170 -14.14 -17.24 27.34
C GLU A 170 -12.97 -16.38 27.88
N PHE A 171 -12.22 -15.72 26.99
CA PHE A 171 -11.08 -14.87 27.39
C PHE A 171 -11.29 -13.37 27.20
N ARG A 172 -12.36 -12.94 26.53
CA ARG A 172 -12.65 -11.52 26.27
C ARG A 172 -12.72 -10.68 27.54
N SER A 173 -13.18 -11.24 28.65
CA SER A 173 -13.27 -10.53 29.94
C SER A 173 -11.91 -10.05 30.45
N TYR A 174 -10.84 -10.80 30.18
CA TYR A 174 -9.47 -10.46 30.58
C TYR A 174 -8.85 -9.34 29.75
N LEU A 175 -9.39 -9.08 28.56
CA LEU A 175 -8.87 -8.04 27.66
C LEU A 175 -9.34 -6.64 28.06
N SER A 176 -10.46 -6.49 28.78
CA SER A 176 -11.00 -5.17 29.14
C SER A 176 -10.03 -4.38 30.04
N PRO A 177 -9.71 -3.11 29.74
CA PRO A 177 -10.32 -2.21 28.76
C PRO A 177 -9.60 -2.16 27.39
N ALA A 178 -8.65 -3.04 27.13
CA ALA A 178 -7.83 -3.03 25.93
C ALA A 178 -8.66 -3.23 24.65
N SER A 179 -8.31 -2.50 23.59
CA SER A 179 -9.02 -2.55 22.31
C SER A 179 -8.11 -2.24 21.13
N GLY A 180 -8.47 -2.73 19.93
CA GLY A 180 -7.81 -2.35 18.67
C GLY A 180 -7.79 -0.85 18.39
N PHE A 181 -8.65 -0.06 19.06
CA PHE A 181 -8.58 1.40 19.05
C PHE A 181 -7.25 1.96 19.61
N GLN A 182 -6.51 1.15 20.38
CA GLN A 182 -5.22 1.47 20.98
C GLN A 182 -4.02 0.95 20.16
N SER A 183 -4.20 0.53 18.91
CA SER A 183 -3.05 0.26 18.03
C SER A 183 -2.40 1.57 17.62
N LEU A 184 -1.26 1.89 18.24
CA LEU A 184 -0.49 3.11 17.95
C LEU A 184 -0.03 3.12 16.49
N GLN A 185 0.57 2.02 16.02
CA GLN A 185 1.13 1.94 14.67
C GLN A 185 0.05 2.11 13.60
N PHE A 186 -1.15 1.56 13.82
CA PHE A 186 -2.27 1.79 12.89
C PHE A 186 -2.64 3.28 12.79
N ARG A 187 -2.66 4.01 13.93
CA ARG A 187 -2.89 5.47 13.92
C ARG A 187 -1.76 6.24 13.26
N LEU A 188 -0.51 5.83 13.47
CA LEU A 188 0.65 6.41 12.79
C LEU A 188 0.57 6.24 11.28
N ILE A 189 0.17 5.05 10.79
CA ILE A 189 -0.02 4.82 9.36
C ILE A 189 -1.08 5.77 8.79
N GLU A 190 -2.25 5.87 9.43
CA GLU A 190 -3.31 6.78 8.98
C GLU A 190 -2.83 8.25 8.92
N ASN A 191 -2.13 8.71 9.96
CA ASN A 191 -1.62 10.08 10.02
C ASN A 191 -0.56 10.32 8.93
N LYS A 192 0.43 9.41 8.82
CA LYS A 192 1.50 9.49 7.82
C LYS A 192 0.98 9.41 6.38
N LEU A 193 -0.12 8.71 6.12
CA LEU A 193 -0.77 8.69 4.80
C LEU A 193 -1.54 9.99 4.48
N GLY A 194 -1.98 10.74 5.50
CA GLY A 194 -2.70 12.02 5.32
C GLY A 194 -4.16 12.02 5.79
N LEU A 195 -4.57 11.11 6.68
CA LEU A 195 -5.90 11.14 7.26
C LEU A 195 -5.99 12.24 8.34
N THR A 196 -6.74 13.30 8.03
CA THR A 196 -6.90 14.44 8.96
C THR A 196 -7.82 14.11 10.13
N GLU A 197 -7.66 14.81 11.26
CA GLU A 197 -8.56 14.66 12.42
C GLU A 197 -10.02 14.97 12.08
N LYS A 198 -10.27 15.96 11.21
CA LYS A 198 -11.63 16.36 10.79
C LYS A 198 -12.33 15.26 9.99
N SER A 199 -11.57 14.42 9.29
CA SER A 199 -12.08 13.31 8.50
C SER A 199 -12.38 12.06 9.34
N ARG A 200 -12.05 12.05 10.64
CA ARG A 200 -12.29 10.92 11.53
C ARG A 200 -13.68 11.02 12.13
N VAL A 201 -14.40 9.90 12.17
CA VAL A 201 -15.65 9.80 12.92
C VAL A 201 -15.31 9.83 14.42
N LEU A 202 -15.97 10.71 15.17
CA LEU A 202 -15.80 10.80 16.62
C LEU A 202 -16.47 9.60 17.30
N TYR A 203 -15.65 8.70 17.86
CA TYR A 203 -16.14 7.63 18.72
C TYR A 203 -16.27 8.18 20.16
N ASN A 204 -17.45 8.04 20.78
CA ASN A 204 -17.76 8.60 22.11
C ASN A 204 -17.42 10.10 22.26
N GLN A 205 -17.57 10.89 21.17
CA GLN A 205 -17.28 12.33 21.14
C GLN A 205 -15.85 12.71 21.59
N SER A 206 -14.94 11.73 21.63
CA SER A 206 -13.58 11.90 22.14
C SER A 206 -12.57 11.75 21.01
N SER A 207 -11.46 12.48 21.09
CA SER A 207 -10.35 12.31 20.16
C SER A 207 -9.76 10.91 20.31
N TYR A 208 -9.36 10.30 19.19
CA TYR A 208 -8.67 9.01 19.20
C TYR A 208 -7.38 9.04 20.04
N LYS A 209 -6.80 10.24 20.24
CA LYS A 209 -5.64 10.47 21.12
C LYS A 209 -5.89 10.05 22.56
N ASN A 210 -7.14 10.11 23.05
CA ASN A 210 -7.47 9.74 24.42
C ASN A 210 -7.25 8.24 24.71
N ALA A 211 -7.11 7.42 23.67
CA ALA A 211 -6.82 6.00 23.81
C ALA A 211 -5.37 5.71 24.26
N PHE A 212 -4.47 6.70 24.22
CA PHE A 212 -3.02 6.55 24.41
C PHE A 212 -2.50 7.38 25.60
N PRO A 213 -2.54 6.88 26.84
CA PRO A 213 -2.19 7.69 28.00
C PRO A 213 -0.67 7.92 28.18
N SER A 214 0.19 7.14 27.50
CA SER A 214 1.64 7.26 27.67
C SER A 214 2.20 8.53 27.01
N ALA A 215 3.11 9.21 27.70
CA ALA A 215 3.81 10.38 27.17
C ALA A 215 4.59 10.07 25.88
N HIS A 216 5.12 8.85 25.76
CA HIS A 216 5.81 8.40 24.55
C HIS A 216 4.84 8.27 23.36
N GLU A 217 3.69 7.62 23.56
CA GLU A 217 2.69 7.43 22.51
C GLU A 217 2.10 8.77 22.05
N GLN A 218 1.81 9.68 22.99
CA GLN A 218 1.36 11.03 22.66
C GLN A 218 2.39 11.80 21.84
N LYS A 219 3.68 11.68 22.18
CA LYS A 219 4.75 12.31 21.42
C LYS A 219 4.81 11.78 20.00
N GLU A 220 4.78 10.47 19.81
CA GLU A 220 4.78 9.85 18.47
C GLU A 220 3.56 10.28 17.64
N LEU A 221 2.38 10.33 18.26
CA LEU A 221 1.17 10.83 17.60
C LEU A 221 1.29 12.30 17.19
N THR A 222 1.79 13.17 18.07
CA THR A 222 2.02 14.58 17.75
C THR A 222 3.02 14.73 16.61
N ASN A 223 4.17 14.05 16.67
CA ASN A 223 5.17 14.07 15.60
C ASN A 223 4.53 13.66 14.25
N SER A 224 3.74 12.58 14.24
CA SER A 224 3.08 12.10 13.01
C SER A 224 2.08 13.08 12.39
N LEU A 225 1.57 14.05 13.17
CA LEU A 225 0.65 15.08 12.71
C LEU A 225 1.37 16.37 12.28
N GLU A 226 2.55 16.65 12.85
CA GLU A 226 3.36 17.83 12.53
C GLU A 226 4.21 17.63 11.28
N GLU A 227 4.71 16.41 11.07
CA GLU A 227 5.52 16.11 9.90
C GLU A 227 4.69 16.06 8.60
N ALA A 228 5.35 16.30 7.46
CA ALA A 228 4.68 16.25 6.16
C ALA A 228 4.18 14.82 5.84
N THR A 229 2.90 14.70 5.52
CA THR A 229 2.27 13.41 5.18
C THR A 229 2.64 12.96 3.77
N LEU A 230 2.46 11.67 3.46
CA LEU A 230 2.66 11.12 2.12
C LEU A 230 1.80 11.85 1.08
N LEU A 231 0.54 12.15 1.42
CA LEU A 231 -0.35 12.94 0.57
C LEU A 231 0.25 14.32 0.25
N MET A 232 0.79 15.02 1.25
CA MET A 232 1.36 16.36 1.06
C MET A 232 2.62 16.35 0.20
N VAL A 233 3.52 15.39 0.39
CA VAL A 233 4.74 15.30 -0.44
C VAL A 233 4.42 14.87 -1.87
N ILE A 234 3.44 13.97 -2.05
CA ILE A 234 2.94 13.59 -3.39
C ILE A 234 2.25 14.76 -4.07
N GLU A 235 1.45 15.54 -3.35
CA GLU A 235 0.82 16.76 -3.87
C GLU A 235 1.87 17.72 -4.41
N ARG A 236 2.89 18.07 -3.61
CA ARG A 236 4.00 18.94 -4.04
C ARG A 236 4.77 18.36 -5.23
N TRP A 237 4.96 17.05 -5.29
CA TRP A 237 5.56 16.39 -6.44
C TRP A 237 4.70 16.53 -7.70
N LEU A 238 3.38 16.33 -7.60
CA LEU A 238 2.45 16.48 -8.72
C LEU A 238 2.36 17.93 -9.23
N GLU A 239 2.46 18.92 -8.35
CA GLU A 239 2.48 20.34 -8.73
C GLU A 239 3.69 20.74 -9.59
N ARG A 240 4.76 19.92 -9.56
CA ARG A 240 5.98 20.07 -10.34
C ARG A 240 5.99 19.20 -11.60
N THR A 241 4.85 18.60 -11.97
CA THR A 241 4.75 17.75 -13.16
C THR A 241 5.14 18.57 -14.40
N PRO A 242 6.12 18.11 -15.19
CA PRO A 242 6.63 18.85 -16.34
C PRO A 242 5.56 18.99 -17.42
N GLY A 243 5.38 20.21 -17.93
CA GLY A 243 4.40 20.56 -18.96
C GLY A 243 3.12 21.21 -18.43
N LEU A 244 3.02 21.39 -17.11
CA LEU A 244 2.01 22.26 -16.50
C LEU A 244 2.34 23.75 -16.64
N GLU A 245 3.57 24.11 -16.99
CA GLU A 245 3.98 25.52 -17.05
C GLU A 245 3.38 26.26 -18.26
N ASP A 246 3.01 27.52 -18.03
CA ASP A 246 2.40 28.38 -19.07
C ASP A 246 3.36 28.69 -20.22
N THR A 247 4.66 28.70 -19.96
CA THR A 247 5.72 29.04 -20.91
C THR A 247 6.14 27.88 -21.80
N SER A 248 5.71 26.65 -21.49
CA SER A 248 6.15 25.42 -22.14
C SER A 248 4.99 24.77 -22.89
N PHE A 249 4.74 23.49 -22.62
CA PHE A 249 3.68 22.69 -23.22
C PHE A 249 2.27 23.22 -22.92
N ASN A 250 2.11 23.95 -21.80
CA ASN A 250 0.85 24.51 -21.31
C ASN A 250 -0.31 23.50 -21.41
N PHE A 251 -0.16 22.39 -20.68
CA PHE A 251 -1.11 21.29 -20.69
C PHE A 251 -2.54 21.76 -20.40
N TRP A 252 -2.71 22.62 -19.39
CA TRP A 252 -4.04 22.97 -18.90
C TRP A 252 -4.86 23.78 -19.90
N GLU A 253 -4.27 24.78 -20.55
CA GLU A 253 -4.97 25.56 -21.57
C GLU A 253 -5.35 24.70 -22.77
N ARG A 254 -4.46 23.79 -23.18
CA ARG A 254 -4.73 22.85 -24.27
C ARG A 254 -5.84 21.87 -23.90
N TYR A 255 -5.81 21.34 -22.68
CA TYR A 255 -6.85 20.46 -22.17
C TYR A 255 -8.22 21.15 -22.16
N LYS A 256 -8.31 22.39 -21.65
CA LYS A 256 -9.55 23.17 -21.68
C LYS A 256 -10.08 23.35 -23.10
N ARG A 257 -9.21 23.71 -24.05
CA ARG A 257 -9.58 23.87 -25.47
C ARG A 257 -10.09 22.56 -26.07
N SER A 258 -9.42 21.45 -25.80
CA SER A 258 -9.84 20.13 -26.26
C SER A 258 -11.18 19.70 -25.66
N VAL A 259 -11.44 20.01 -24.38
CA VAL A 259 -12.75 19.76 -23.75
C VAL A 259 -13.84 20.56 -24.43
N VAL A 260 -13.64 21.86 -24.70
CA VAL A 260 -14.62 22.68 -25.43
C VAL A 260 -14.92 22.08 -26.81
N GLN A 261 -13.89 21.77 -27.59
CA GLN A 261 -14.05 21.14 -28.91
C GLN A 261 -14.79 19.80 -28.85
N TYR A 262 -14.53 19.00 -27.81
CA TYR A 262 -15.20 17.72 -27.61
C TYR A 262 -16.68 17.91 -27.27
N ILE A 263 -17.02 18.86 -26.39
CA ILE A 263 -18.42 19.16 -26.07
C ILE A 263 -19.16 19.72 -27.29
N ASP A 264 -18.54 20.60 -28.07
CA ASP A 264 -19.12 21.13 -29.31
C ASP A 264 -19.40 20.00 -30.32
N TYR A 265 -18.47 19.05 -30.46
CA TYR A 265 -18.65 17.87 -31.30
C TYR A 265 -19.82 16.99 -30.83
N LEU A 266 -19.93 16.74 -29.53
CA LEU A 266 -21.06 15.98 -28.98
C LEU A 266 -22.39 16.71 -29.19
N GLN A 267 -22.40 18.04 -29.05
CA GLN A 267 -23.57 18.88 -29.28
C GLN A 267 -24.04 18.79 -30.73
N SER A 268 -23.15 18.95 -31.71
CA SER A 268 -23.50 18.82 -33.13
C SER A 268 -24.05 17.43 -33.47
N ASN A 269 -23.42 16.37 -32.97
CA ASN A 269 -23.91 15.01 -33.18
C ASN A 269 -25.30 14.77 -32.56
N ALA A 270 -25.55 15.35 -31.38
CA ALA A 270 -26.86 15.27 -30.75
C ALA A 270 -27.92 16.03 -31.56
N GLU A 271 -27.59 17.20 -32.13
CA GLU A 271 -28.50 17.98 -32.99
C GLU A 271 -28.86 17.27 -34.30
N ASP A 272 -27.90 16.54 -34.87
CA ASP A 272 -28.06 15.74 -36.09
C ASP A 272 -28.89 14.45 -35.90
N GLU A 273 -29.22 14.07 -34.65
CA GLU A 273 -30.02 12.87 -34.37
C GLU A 273 -31.46 13.00 -34.93
N PRO A 274 -31.86 12.14 -35.88
CA PRO A 274 -33.15 12.25 -36.55
C PRO A 274 -34.34 11.93 -35.65
N ASN A 275 -34.17 11.10 -34.61
CA ASN A 275 -35.24 10.75 -33.69
C ASN A 275 -35.41 11.84 -32.60
N PRO A 276 -36.56 12.55 -32.51
CA PRO A 276 -36.74 13.64 -31.56
C PRO A 276 -36.56 13.26 -30.09
N THR A 277 -37.02 12.08 -29.69
CA THR A 277 -36.87 11.60 -28.29
C THR A 277 -35.42 11.24 -27.99
N ALA A 278 -34.72 10.61 -28.94
CA ALA A 278 -33.31 10.27 -28.78
C ALA A 278 -32.43 11.53 -28.76
N ARG A 279 -32.75 12.54 -29.58
CA ARG A 279 -32.09 13.84 -29.60
C ARG A 279 -32.21 14.56 -28.26
N GLU A 280 -33.41 14.63 -27.68
CA GLU A 280 -33.61 15.28 -26.38
C GLU A 280 -32.79 14.60 -25.28
N ALA A 281 -32.77 13.26 -25.25
CA ALA A 281 -31.93 12.50 -24.32
C ALA A 281 -30.44 12.76 -24.54
N ALA A 282 -29.98 12.75 -25.80
CA ALA A 282 -28.59 13.01 -26.15
C ALA A 282 -28.15 14.42 -25.72
N LEU A 283 -28.98 15.45 -25.96
CA LEU A 283 -28.71 16.83 -25.54
C LEU A 283 -28.63 16.96 -24.02
N ASP A 284 -29.48 16.26 -23.27
CA ASP A 284 -29.42 16.23 -21.80
C ASP A 284 -28.12 15.57 -21.31
N ASP A 285 -27.66 14.51 -21.97
CA ASP A 285 -26.40 13.84 -21.65
C ASP A 285 -25.17 14.69 -21.99
N VAL A 286 -25.22 15.46 -23.10
CA VAL A 286 -24.19 16.47 -23.42
C VAL A 286 -24.12 17.51 -22.32
N LYS A 287 -25.25 18.02 -21.85
CA LYS A 287 -25.31 19.00 -20.77
C LYS A 287 -24.72 18.46 -19.47
N LYS A 288 -25.10 17.24 -19.05
CA LYS A 288 -24.51 16.59 -17.87
C LYS A 288 -22.99 16.40 -17.99
N THR A 289 -22.54 16.02 -19.19
CA THR A 289 -21.11 15.83 -19.48
C THR A 289 -20.36 17.17 -19.38
N ALA A 290 -20.90 18.23 -19.98
CA ALA A 290 -20.34 19.58 -19.91
C ALA A 290 -20.27 20.10 -18.46
N ASP A 291 -21.34 19.91 -17.68
CA ASP A 291 -21.38 20.30 -16.26
C ASP A 291 -20.33 19.53 -15.44
N THR A 292 -20.13 18.24 -15.73
CA THR A 292 -19.09 17.42 -15.10
C THR A 292 -17.70 17.98 -15.37
N PHE A 293 -17.36 18.25 -16.63
CA PHE A 293 -16.05 18.85 -16.97
C PHE A 293 -15.87 20.25 -16.40
N ARG A 294 -16.93 21.08 -16.41
CA ARG A 294 -16.90 22.42 -15.84
C ARG A 294 -16.58 22.40 -14.35
N SER A 295 -17.18 21.47 -13.60
CA SER A 295 -16.91 21.27 -12.17
C SER A 295 -15.45 20.88 -11.89
N PHE A 296 -14.76 20.31 -12.87
CA PHE A 296 -13.36 19.93 -12.75
C PHE A 296 -12.42 21.08 -13.14
N ILE A 297 -12.78 21.86 -14.17
CA ILE A 297 -11.96 22.93 -14.74
C ILE A 297 -12.01 24.22 -13.89
N ASP A 298 -13.15 24.50 -13.24
CA ASP A 298 -13.33 25.70 -12.43
C ASP A 298 -12.57 25.60 -11.10
N GLU A 299 -11.51 26.42 -10.99
CA GLU A 299 -10.68 26.50 -9.79
C GLU A 299 -11.46 26.96 -8.55
N LYS A 300 -12.42 27.89 -8.69
CA LYS A 300 -13.22 28.37 -7.55
C LYS A 300 -14.10 27.25 -7.02
N PHE A 301 -14.69 26.47 -7.92
CA PHE A 301 -15.47 25.30 -7.53
C PHE A 301 -14.59 24.24 -6.87
N HIS A 302 -13.40 23.99 -7.41
CA HIS A 302 -12.42 23.10 -6.79
C HIS A 302 -12.07 23.53 -5.35
N GLN A 303 -11.81 24.81 -5.13
CA GLN A 303 -11.53 25.37 -3.80
C GLN A 303 -12.71 25.19 -2.83
N GLN A 304 -13.96 25.29 -3.30
CA GLN A 304 -15.14 25.00 -2.46
C GLN A 304 -15.19 23.53 -2.04
N LEU A 305 -14.84 22.59 -2.93
CA LEU A 305 -14.79 21.16 -2.60
C LEU A 305 -13.66 20.83 -1.62
N LEU A 306 -12.51 21.50 -1.72
CA LEU A 306 -11.44 21.42 -0.71
C LEU A 306 -11.92 21.91 0.65
N ALA A 307 -12.61 23.05 0.70
CA ALA A 307 -13.16 23.60 1.96
C ALA A 307 -14.17 22.66 2.64
N ARG A 308 -14.91 21.87 1.85
CA ARG A 308 -15.84 20.84 2.33
C ARG A 308 -15.20 19.48 2.60
N SER A 309 -13.88 19.33 2.39
CA SER A 309 -13.15 18.06 2.51
C SER A 309 -13.63 16.95 1.55
N GLU A 310 -14.30 17.32 0.46
CA GLU A 310 -14.71 16.39 -0.62
C GLU A 310 -13.57 16.12 -1.60
N ARG A 311 -12.63 17.07 -1.71
CA ARG A 311 -11.32 16.87 -2.35
C ARG A 311 -10.22 17.06 -1.32
N ARG A 312 -9.04 16.50 -1.58
CA ARG A 312 -7.86 16.61 -0.71
C ARG A 312 -6.64 17.23 -1.38
N MET A 313 -6.47 17.02 -2.69
CA MET A 313 -5.34 17.55 -3.45
C MET A 313 -5.67 18.91 -4.07
N SER A 314 -4.67 19.78 -4.14
CA SER A 314 -4.72 21.08 -4.79
C SER A 314 -5.14 20.98 -6.25
N HIS A 315 -5.66 22.08 -6.79
CA HIS A 315 -6.09 22.13 -8.19
C HIS A 315 -4.90 21.86 -9.14
N LYS A 316 -3.72 22.36 -8.81
CA LYS A 316 -2.51 22.17 -9.61
C LYS A 316 -1.98 20.72 -9.53
N ALA A 317 -2.01 20.10 -8.35
CA ALA A 317 -1.67 18.68 -8.21
C ALA A 317 -2.63 17.79 -9.02
N LEU A 318 -3.92 18.13 -9.03
CA LEU A 318 -4.93 17.44 -9.82
C LEU A 318 -4.66 17.54 -11.33
N GLN A 319 -4.19 18.69 -11.82
CA GLN A 319 -3.76 18.87 -13.21
C GLN A 319 -2.56 17.97 -13.53
N GLY A 320 -1.57 17.90 -12.64
CA GLY A 320 -0.40 17.02 -12.79
C GLY A 320 -0.79 15.55 -12.84
N ALA A 321 -1.67 15.11 -11.93
CA ALA A 321 -2.18 13.75 -11.92
C ALA A 321 -2.93 13.41 -13.21
N LEU A 322 -3.80 14.32 -13.69
CA LEU A 322 -4.51 14.14 -14.96
C LEU A 322 -3.56 14.05 -16.15
N MET A 323 -2.53 14.89 -16.19
CA MET A 323 -1.51 14.85 -17.23
C MET A 323 -0.81 13.49 -17.26
N ILE A 324 -0.36 12.99 -16.10
CA ILE A 324 0.26 11.66 -16.00
C ILE A 324 -0.69 10.56 -16.49
N MET A 325 -1.98 10.64 -16.13
CA MET A 325 -2.98 9.65 -16.55
C MET A 325 -3.24 9.63 -18.05
N LEU A 326 -3.29 10.81 -18.68
CA LEU A 326 -3.55 10.95 -20.12
C LEU A 326 -2.32 10.59 -20.97
N TYR A 327 -1.11 10.89 -20.48
CA TYR A 327 0.14 10.64 -21.20
C TYR A 327 0.92 9.44 -20.67
N ARG A 328 0.25 8.50 -19.97
CA ARG A 328 0.87 7.34 -19.30
C ARG A 328 1.75 6.45 -20.19
N GLU A 329 1.52 6.46 -21.50
CA GLU A 329 2.30 5.68 -22.46
C GLU A 329 3.67 6.29 -22.78
N GLN A 330 3.85 7.59 -22.50
CA GLN A 330 5.13 8.27 -22.69
C GLN A 330 6.15 7.75 -21.66
N PRO A 331 7.39 7.44 -22.05
CA PRO A 331 8.39 6.83 -21.17
C PRO A 331 8.57 7.58 -19.84
N ARG A 332 8.58 8.92 -19.88
CA ARG A 332 8.73 9.79 -18.70
C ARG A 332 7.57 9.69 -17.71
N PHE A 333 6.38 9.27 -18.15
CA PHE A 333 5.18 9.18 -17.31
C PHE A 333 4.81 7.75 -16.90
N GLN A 334 5.49 6.73 -17.41
CA GLN A 334 5.23 5.33 -17.03
C GLN A 334 5.45 5.09 -15.53
N GLY A 335 6.59 5.53 -14.99
CA GLY A 335 6.90 5.43 -13.56
C GLY A 335 5.90 6.22 -12.68
N PRO A 336 5.70 7.53 -12.93
CA PRO A 336 4.70 8.33 -12.23
C PRO A 336 3.29 7.74 -12.25
N TYR A 337 2.86 7.18 -13.40
CA TYR A 337 1.57 6.50 -13.51
C TYR A 337 1.48 5.28 -12.59
N GLN A 338 2.53 4.45 -12.52
CA GLN A 338 2.57 3.31 -11.61
C GLN A 338 2.51 3.74 -10.14
N VAL A 339 3.20 4.81 -9.75
CA VAL A 339 3.11 5.38 -8.40
C VAL A 339 1.66 5.73 -8.06
N LEU A 340 0.97 6.47 -8.94
CA LEU A 340 -0.43 6.84 -8.73
C LEU A 340 -1.36 5.63 -8.66
N SER A 341 -1.15 4.63 -9.52
CA SER A 341 -1.92 3.37 -9.48
C SER A 341 -1.75 2.64 -8.15
N LEU A 342 -0.52 2.55 -7.65
CA LEU A 342 -0.22 1.85 -6.39
C LEU A 342 -0.76 2.60 -5.17
N LEU A 343 -0.80 3.93 -5.20
CA LEU A 343 -1.44 4.73 -4.15
C LEU A 343 -2.95 4.49 -4.10
N MET A 344 -3.61 4.35 -5.27
CA MET A 344 -5.03 3.98 -5.33
C MET A 344 -5.27 2.55 -4.82
N ASP A 345 -4.41 1.59 -5.20
CA ASP A 345 -4.48 0.22 -4.70
C ASP A 345 -4.31 0.17 -3.18
N LEU A 346 -3.39 0.98 -2.63
CA LEU A 346 -3.15 1.08 -1.19
C LEU A 346 -4.40 1.57 -0.45
N ASP A 347 -5.04 2.64 -0.92
CA ASP A 347 -6.26 3.19 -0.30
C ASP A 347 -7.44 2.21 -0.36
N ALA A 348 -7.60 1.52 -1.49
CA ALA A 348 -8.62 0.48 -1.66
C ALA A 348 -8.39 -0.70 -0.72
N LEU A 349 -7.14 -1.14 -0.54
CA LEU A 349 -6.80 -2.26 0.35
C LEU A 349 -6.95 -1.90 1.82
N ILE A 350 -6.59 -0.68 2.23
CA ILE A 350 -6.80 -0.21 3.61
C ILE A 350 -8.30 -0.16 3.91
N THR A 351 -9.10 0.32 2.97
CA THR A 351 -10.57 0.34 3.08
C THR A 351 -11.13 -1.09 3.18
N LYS A 352 -10.67 -1.99 2.31
CA LYS A 352 -11.06 -3.41 2.35
C LYS A 352 -10.69 -4.07 3.68
N TRP A 353 -9.50 -3.81 4.20
CA TRP A 353 -9.06 -4.32 5.51
C TRP A 353 -9.99 -3.85 6.63
N ARG A 354 -10.37 -2.55 6.64
CA ARG A 354 -11.34 -2.03 7.61
C ARG A 354 -12.71 -2.68 7.50
N CYS A 355 -13.21 -2.91 6.30
CA CYS A 355 -14.52 -3.55 6.08
C CYS A 355 -14.53 -5.03 6.50
N LYS A 356 -13.37 -5.69 6.56
CA LYS A 356 -13.26 -7.06 7.07
C LYS A 356 -13.03 -7.11 8.57
N PHE A 357 -12.36 -6.10 9.14
CA PHE A 357 -11.94 -6.10 10.54
C PHE A 357 -12.98 -5.48 11.49
N ASN A 358 -13.76 -4.50 11.01
CA ASN A 358 -14.95 -3.96 11.71
C ASN A 358 -16.20 -4.71 11.28
#